data_AF-A0A0G4K782-F1
#
_entry.id   AF-A0A0G4K782-F1
#
_cell.length_a   1.000
_cell.length_b   1.000
_cell.length_c   1.000
_cell.angle_alpha   90.00
_cell.angle_beta   90.00
_cell.angle_gamma   90.00
#
_symmetry.space_group_name_H-M   'P 1'
#
loop_
_entity.id
_entity.type
_entity.pdbx_description
1 polymer ?
#
loop_
_entity_poly.entity_id
_entity_poly.type
_entity_poly.pdbx_seq_one_letter_code
_entity_poly.pdbx_strand_id
1 'polypeptide(L)' 'MSNKFYSIACDFGSSGGKIFLSKFENNKMTLEEVHRFALSIIKVNNYYLLISYLCIMNF' A
#
# COMPACT_ATOMS: atom_id res chain seq x y z
N MET A 1 21.71 9.84 20.37
CA MET A 1 20.36 10.07 19.81
C MET A 1 19.84 8.75 19.26
N SER A 2 18.70 8.29 19.73
CA SER A 2 18.00 7.15 19.12
C SER A 2 17.45 7.61 17.78
N ASN A 3 18.03 7.16 16.67
CA ASN A 3 17.48 7.42 15.34
C ASN A 3 16.25 6.54 15.14
N LYS A 4 15.10 7.09 15.55
CA LYS A 4 13.78 6.52 15.31
C LYS A 4 13.21 7.15 14.04
N PHE A 5 12.95 6.33 13.03
CA PHE A 5 12.26 6.78 11.82
C PHE A 5 11.16 5.81 11.43
N TYR A 6 10.14 6.36 10.77
CA TYR A 6 9.04 5.61 10.20
C TYR A 6 9.13 5.72 8.68
N SER A 7 8.80 4.64 7.99
CA SER A 7 8.69 4.63 6.54
C SER A 7 7.42 3.89 6.14
N ILE A 8 6.81 4.33 5.05
CA ILE A 8 5.67 3.66 4.44
C ILE A 8 6.19 3.02 3.15
N ALA A 9 5.83 1.76 2.93
CA ALA A 9 6.10 1.06 1.68
C ALA A 9 4.78 0.58 1.07
N CYS A 10 4.62 0.78 -0.22
CA CYS A 10 3.44 0.36 -0.97
C CYS A 10 3.86 -0.66 -2.04
N ASP A 11 3.20 -1.82 -2.05
CA ASP A 11 3.34 -2.84 -3.07
C ASP A 11 2.10 -2.82 -3.96
N PHE A 12 2.30 -2.66 -5.27
CA PHE A 12 1.24 -2.61 -6.29
C PHE A 12 1.42 -3.78 -7.27
N GLY A 13 0.66 -4.84 -7.06
CA GLY A 13 0.59 -6.00 -7.94
C GLY A 13 -0.60 -5.95 -8.90
N SER A 14 -0.62 -6.88 -9.84
CA SER A 14 -1.69 -6.98 -10.85
C SER A 14 -3.06 -7.36 -10.28
N SER A 15 -3.12 -7.99 -9.11
CA SER A 15 -4.35 -8.43 -8.44
C SER A 15 -4.78 -7.53 -7.28
N GLY A 16 -3.97 -6.56 -6.88
CA GLY A 16 -4.13 -5.83 -5.63
C GLY A 16 -2.82 -5.29 -5.13
N GLY A 17 -2.82 -4.82 -3.89
CA GLY A 17 -1.61 -4.32 -3.27
C GLY A 17 -1.70 -4.25 -1.75
N LYS A 18 -0.59 -3.85 -1.15
CA LYS A 18 -0.41 -3.80 0.30
C LYS A 18 0.32 -2.52 0.68
N ILE A 19 -0.01 -2.01 1.86
CA ILE A 19 0.71 -0.92 2.50
C ILE A 19 1.34 -1.47 3.78
N PHE A 20 2.62 -1.20 3.95
CA PHE A 20 3.38 -1.55 5.13
C PHE A 20 3.84 -0.29 5.83
N LEU A 21 3.65 -0.24 7.15
CA LEU A 21 4.32 0.70 8.02
C LEU A 21 5.57 0.02 8.57
N SER A 22 6.74 0.61 8.33
CA SER A 22 7.97 0.19 8.98
C SER A 22 8.39 1.20 10.03
N LYS A 23 8.87 0.68 11.15
CA LYS A 23 9.46 1.45 12.23
C LYS A 23 10.88 0.93 12.45
N PHE A 24 11.85 1.82 12.35
CA PHE A 24 13.24 1.52 12.67
C PHE A 24 13.61 2.17 14.01
N GLU A 25 14.10 1.37 14.94
CA GLU A 25 14.53 1.82 16.26
C GLU A 25 15.56 0.83 16.80
N ASN A 26 16.63 1.32 17.44
CA ASN A 26 17.68 0.50 18.06
C ASN A 26 18.27 -0.58 17.12
N ASN A 27 18.58 -0.20 15.88
CA ASN A 27 19.09 -1.08 14.82
C ASN A 27 18.18 -2.26 14.47
N LYS A 28 16.89 -2.17 14.79
CA LYS A 28 15.87 -3.15 14.42
C LYS A 28 14.78 -2.47 13.62
N MET A 29 14.33 -3.16 12.58
CA MET A 29 13.16 -2.77 11.80
C MET A 29 12.00 -3.69 12.16
N THR A 30 10.85 -3.12 12.47
CA THR A 30 9.57 -3.84 12.56
C THR A 30 8.70 -3.43 11.38
N LEU A 31 8.06 -4.40 10.72
CA LEU A 31 7.06 -4.16 9.68
C LEU A 31 5.68 -4.57 10.17
N GLU A 32 4.69 -3.77 9.82
CA GLU A 32 3.28 -4.05 10.01
C GLU A 32 2.55 -3.87 8.69
N GLU A 33 1.79 -4.87 8.25
CA GLU A 33 0.84 -4.72 7.14
C GLU A 33 -0.36 -3.93 7.65
N VAL A 34 -0.42 -2.64 7.30
CA VAL A 34 -1.48 -1.74 7.79
C VAL A 34 -2.70 -1.75 6.88
N HIS A 35 -2.53 -2.14 5.63
CA HIS A 35 -3.65 -2.25 4.70
C HIS A 35 -3.36 -3.22 3.55
N ARG A 36 -4.41 -3.89 3.08
CA ARG A 36 -4.42 -4.70 1.88
C ARG A 36 -5.65 -4.40 1.07
N PHE A 37 -5.47 -4.20 -0.22
CA PHE A 37 -6.55 -3.93 -1.15
C PHE A 37 -6.49 -4.89 -2.34
N ALA A 38 -7.66 -5.21 -2.89
CA ALA A 38 -7.78 -5.94 -4.15
C ALA A 38 -8.07 -4.97 -5.30
N LEU A 39 -7.58 -5.29 -6.49
CA LEU A 39 -8.01 -4.61 -7.70
C LEU A 39 -9.31 -5.25 -8.20
N SER A 40 -10.25 -4.42 -8.61
CA SER A 40 -11.49 -4.86 -9.26
C SER A 40 -11.46 -4.49 -10.73
N ILE A 41 -11.88 -5.44 -11.57
CA ILE A 41 -12.06 -5.17 -13.00
C ILE A 41 -13.43 -4.53 -13.18
N ILE A 42 -13.45 -3.37 -13.82
CA ILE A 42 -14.68 -2.71 -14.28
C ILE A 42 -14.66 -2.57 -15.79
N LYS A 43 -15.85 -2.56 -16.40
CA LYS A 43 -16.02 -2.33 -17.85
C LYS A 43 -16.63 -0.95 -18.08
N VAL A 44 -15.93 -0.09 -18.81
CA VAL A 44 -16.38 1.27 -19.17
C VAL A 44 -16.27 1.44 -20.68
N ASN A 45 -17.39 1.75 -21.37
CA ASN A 45 -17.42 1.97 -22.83
C ASN A 45 -16.66 0.90 -23.64
N ASN A 46 -16.85 -0.39 -23.30
CA ASN A 46 -16.15 -1.55 -23.88
C ASN A 46 -14.64 -1.70 -23.57
N TYR A 47 -14.07 -0.89 -22.70
CA TYR A 47 -12.72 -1.06 -22.17
C TYR A 47 -12.75 -1.68 -20.77
N TYR A 48 -11.77 -2.54 -20.47
CA TYR A 48 -11.55 -3.07 -19.13
C TYR A 48 -10.53 -2.22 -18.38
N LEU A 49 -10.92 -1.75 -17.20
CA LEU A 49 -10.06 -0.96 -16.31
C LEU A 49 -9.88 -1.72 -14.98
N LEU A 50 -8.67 -1.66 -14.43
CA LEU A 50 -8.39 -2.07 -13.06
C LEU A 50 -8.54 -0.85 -12.15
N ILE A 51 -9.39 -0.94 -11.15
CA ILE A 51 -9.57 0.11 -10.14
C ILE A 51 -9.26 -0.41 -8.75
N SER A 52 -8.61 0.43 -7.93
CA SER A 52 -8.56 0.28 -6.47
C SER A 52 -9.22 1.49 -5.82
N TYR A 53 -10.02 1.26 -4.80
CA TYR A 53 -10.62 2.34 -3.99
C TYR A 53 -9.57 3.12 -3.18
N LEU A 54 -8.36 2.56 -3.02
CA LEU A 54 -7.23 3.21 -2.37
C LEU A 54 -6.74 4.45 -3.15
N CYS A 55 -6.88 4.46 -4.48
CA CYS A 55 -6.43 5.59 -5.32
C CYS A 55 -7.32 6.85 -5.20
N ILE A 56 -8.42 6.78 -4.45
CA ILE A 56 -9.39 7.89 -4.30
C ILE A 56 -9.27 8.57 -2.92
N MET A 57 -8.51 7.98 -1.98
CA MET A 57 -8.26 8.60 -0.68
C MET A 57 -7.00 9.46 -0.76
N ASN A 58 -7.21 10.78 -0.85
CA ASN A 58 -6.18 11.80 -0.75
C ASN A 58 -5.26 11.49 0.46
N PHE A 59 -3.97 11.33 0.20
CA PHE A 59 -2.92 11.55 1.20
C PHE A 59 -2.67 13.05 1.34
#